data_AF-A0A7X3KAY0-F1
#
_entry.id   AF-A0A7X3KAY0-F1
#
_cell.length_a   1.000
_cell.length_b   1.000
_cell.length_c   1.000
_cell.angle_alpha   90.00
_cell.angle_beta   90.00
_cell.angle_gamma   90.00
#
_symmetry.space_group_name_H-M   'P 1'
#
loop_
_entity.id
_entity.type
_entity.pdbx_description
1 polymer ?
#
loop_
_entity_poly.entity_id
_entity_poly.type
_entity_poly.pdbx_seq_one_letter_code
_entity_poly.pdbx_strand_id
1 'polypeptide(L)'
;MDSADAALVERAWKALLPRHRDLLRWYYIRNATPEFICRRMGFKVRPTSVFEIELARSEEEIARVLAELVSRETGPGGHRHAI
;
A
#
# COMPACT_ATOMS: atom_id res chain seq x y z
N MET A 1 -15.09 -0.47 -9.49
CA MET A 1 -13.76 -1.09 -9.44
C MET A 1 -13.89 -2.42 -10.15
N ASP A 2 -13.20 -2.58 -11.26
CA ASP A 2 -13.28 -3.82 -12.03
C ASP A 2 -12.34 -4.88 -11.43
N SER A 3 -12.41 -6.11 -11.96
CA SER A 3 -11.56 -7.20 -11.49
C SER A 3 -10.07 -6.99 -11.81
N ALA A 4 -9.75 -6.17 -12.81
CA ALA A 4 -8.38 -5.86 -13.20
C ALA A 4 -7.74 -4.90 -12.20
N ASP A 5 -8.44 -3.85 -11.79
CA ASP A 5 -8.03 -2.94 -10.72
C ASP A 5 -7.76 -3.70 -9.42
N ALA A 6 -8.65 -4.64 -9.06
CA ALA A 6 -8.50 -5.45 -7.85
C ALA A 6 -7.26 -6.35 -7.91
N ALA A 7 -6.99 -6.96 -9.06
CA ALA A 7 -5.79 -7.78 -9.26
C ALA A 7 -4.50 -6.94 -9.21
N LEU A 8 -4.53 -5.72 -9.73
CA LEU A 8 -3.42 -4.78 -9.67
C LEU A 8 -3.13 -4.35 -8.22
N VAL A 9 -4.17 -4.00 -7.46
CA VAL A 9 -4.05 -3.65 -6.04
C VAL A 9 -3.52 -4.83 -5.24
N GLU A 10 -4.02 -6.05 -5.47
CA GLU A 10 -3.54 -7.26 -4.79
C GLU A 10 -2.05 -7.53 -5.08
N ARG A 11 -1.60 -7.30 -6.32
CA ARG A 11 -0.18 -7.43 -6.69
C ARG A 11 0.67 -6.35 -6.01
N ALA A 12 0.21 -5.10 -6.01
CA ALA A 12 0.91 -4.02 -5.32
C ALA A 12 1.01 -4.29 -3.81
N TRP A 13 -0.09 -4.77 -3.22
CA TRP A 13 -0.16 -5.12 -1.80
C TRP A 13 0.82 -6.23 -1.41
N LYS A 14 1.04 -7.20 -2.29
CA LYS A 14 2.03 -8.28 -2.10
C LYS A 14 3.47 -7.79 -2.21
N ALA A 15 3.72 -6.77 -3.03
CA ALA A 15 5.05 -6.21 -3.24
C ALA A 15 5.47 -5.18 -2.18
N LEU A 16 4.54 -4.67 -1.36
CA LEU A 16 4.83 -3.77 -0.26
C LEU A 16 5.72 -4.40 0.82
N LEU A 17 6.59 -3.58 1.41
CA LEU A 17 7.31 -3.94 2.63
C LEU A 17 6.32 -4.31 3.75
N PRO A 18 6.60 -5.34 4.58
CA PRO A 18 5.68 -5.78 5.62
C PRO A 18 5.20 -4.66 6.56
N ARG A 19 6.10 -3.71 6.89
CA ARG A 19 5.78 -2.57 7.76
C ARG A 19 4.71 -1.64 7.19
N HIS A 20 4.83 -1.24 5.91
CA HIS A 20 3.84 -0.39 5.25
C HIS A 20 2.52 -1.15 5.05
N ARG A 21 2.61 -2.42 4.64
CA ARG A 21 1.44 -3.28 4.48
C ARG A 21 0.65 -3.45 5.78
N ASP A 22 1.33 -3.66 6.90
CA ASP A 22 0.66 -3.84 8.19
C ASP A 22 0.06 -2.52 8.70
N LEU A 23 0.73 -1.38 8.51
CA LEU A 23 0.17 -0.07 8.83
C LEU A 23 -1.13 0.17 8.04
N LEU A 24 -1.09 0.01 6.72
CA LEU A 24 -2.25 0.18 5.85
C LEU A 24 -3.36 -0.84 6.19
N ARG A 25 -3.01 -2.08 6.53
CA ARG A 25 -3.98 -3.09 6.97
C ARG A 25 -4.71 -2.65 8.23
N TRP A 26 -3.98 -2.16 9.23
CA TRP A 26 -4.61 -1.70 10.46
C TRP A 26 -5.50 -0.49 10.24
N TYR A 27 -5.05 0.46 9.42
CA TYR A 27 -5.77 1.69 9.18
C TYR A 27 -6.98 1.50 8.27
N TYR A 28 -6.80 0.98 7.06
CA TYR A 28 -7.86 0.89 6.04
C TYR A 28 -8.75 -0.35 6.18
N ILE A 29 -8.19 -1.51 6.53
CA ILE A 29 -8.95 -2.77 6.56
C ILE A 29 -9.59 -2.98 7.94
N ARG A 30 -8.85 -2.67 9.01
CA ARG A 30 -9.31 -2.87 10.40
C ARG A 30 -9.92 -1.63 11.03
N ASN A 31 -9.83 -0.46 10.40
CA ASN A 31 -10.33 0.82 10.91
C ASN A 31 -9.86 1.11 12.34
N ALA A 32 -8.61 0.74 12.67
CA ALA A 32 -8.05 0.92 13.99
C ALA A 32 -7.60 2.37 14.23
N THR A 33 -7.66 2.84 15.48
CA THR A 33 -7.28 4.22 15.79
C THR A 33 -5.76 4.43 15.73
N PRO A 34 -5.28 5.64 15.38
CA PRO A 34 -3.86 5.97 15.35
C PRO A 34 -3.09 5.58 16.62
N GLU A 35 -3.67 5.78 17.81
CA GLU A 35 -3.02 5.46 19.08
C GLU A 35 -2.83 3.95 19.25
N PHE A 36 -3.82 3.16 18.83
CA PHE A 36 -3.71 1.70 18.85
C PHE A 36 -2.62 1.24 17.87
N ILE A 37 -2.62 1.77 16.65
CA ILE A 37 -1.65 1.40 15.62
C ILE A 37 -0.23 1.80 16.06
N CYS A 38 -0.05 3.00 16.60
CA CYS A 38 1.25 3.43 17.13
C CYS A 38 1.80 2.49 18.19
N ARG A 39 0.98 2.09 19.18
CA ARG A 39 1.40 1.11 20.18
C ARG A 39 1.71 -0.25 19.57
N ARG A 40 0.88 -0.71 18.64
CA ARG A 40 1.01 -2.01 17.97
C ARG A 40 2.28 -2.10 17.11
N MET A 41 2.63 -1.02 16.42
CA MET A 41 3.74 -0.93 15.46
C MET A 41 5.04 -0.40 16.09
N GLY A 42 5.02 -0.02 17.37
CA GLY A 42 6.17 0.53 18.08
C GLY A 42 6.52 1.98 17.70
N PHE A 43 5.57 2.73 17.14
CA PHE A 43 5.73 4.15 16.90
C PHE A 43 5.56 4.96 18.18
N LYS A 44 6.20 6.13 18.24
CA LYS A 44 5.91 7.10 19.30
C LYS A 44 4.47 7.61 19.12
N VAL A 45 3.66 7.51 20.18
CA VAL A 45 2.27 8.03 20.18
C VAL A 45 2.25 9.56 20.11
N ARG A 46 3.31 10.23 20.57
CA ARG A 46 3.47 11.68 20.50
C ARG A 46 4.86 12.05 19.94
N PRO A 47 4.95 13.09 19.09
CA PRO A 47 3.85 13.93 18.60
C PRO A 47 2.90 13.18 17.64
N THR A 48 1.65 13.65 17.52
CA THR A 48 0.62 13.01 16.68
C THR A 48 1.02 12.93 15.21
N SER A 49 1.86 13.88 14.76
CA SER A 49 2.43 13.90 13.41
C SER A 49 3.28 12.67 13.06
N VAL A 50 3.80 11.92 14.04
CA VAL A 50 4.54 10.68 13.77
C VAL A 50 3.67 9.68 13.03
N PHE A 51 2.40 9.54 13.43
CA PHE A 51 1.46 8.64 12.75
C PHE A 51 1.18 9.11 11.33
N GLU A 52 0.88 10.40 11.16
CA GLU A 52 0.58 11.00 9.85
C GLU A 52 1.75 10.83 8.87
N ILE A 53 3.00 11.03 9.33
CA ILE A 53 4.20 10.84 8.50
C ILE A 53 4.36 9.38 8.09
N GLU A 54 4.20 8.42 9.00
CA GLU A 54 4.34 7.00 8.67
C GLU A 54 3.18 6.49 7.78
N LEU A 55 1.98 7.04 7.97
CA LEU A 55 0.84 6.77 7.09
C LEU A 55 1.09 7.30 5.68
N ALA A 56 1.47 8.58 5.54
CA ALA A 56 1.78 9.20 4.26
C ALA A 56 2.88 8.43 3.51
N ARG A 57 3.96 8.04 4.20
CA ARG A 57 5.02 7.19 3.61
C ARG A 57 4.50 5.85 3.11
N SER A 58 3.57 5.24 3.85
CA SER A 58 2.99 3.95 3.45
C SER A 58 2.08 4.08 2.23
N GLU A 59 1.35 5.20 2.13
CA GLU A 59 0.51 5.55 0.98
C GLU A 59 1.34 5.88 -0.26
N GLU A 60 2.42 6.64 -0.09
CA GLU A 60 3.38 6.92 -1.16
C GLU A 60 4.03 5.64 -1.69
N GLU A 61 4.42 4.71 -0.82
CA GLU A 61 5.02 3.44 -1.24
C GLU A 61 4.03 2.57 -2.03
N ILE A 62 2.75 2.45 -1.61
CA ILE A 62 1.77 1.69 -2.40
C ILE A 62 1.46 2.38 -3.73
N ALA A 63 1.38 3.72 -3.75
CA ALA A 63 1.18 4.48 -4.98
C ALA A 63 2.35 4.30 -5.96
N ARG A 64 3.58 4.31 -5.46
CA ARG A 64 4.80 4.05 -6.25
C ARG A 64 4.78 2.66 -6.85
N VAL A 65 4.48 1.63 -6.06
CA VAL A 65 4.40 0.24 -6.54
C VAL A 65 3.30 0.10 -7.59
N LEU A 66 2.13 0.71 -7.37
CA LEU A 66 1.04 0.73 -8.35
C LEU A 66 1.49 1.38 -9.68
N ALA A 67 2.14 2.55 -9.62
CA ALA A 67 2.64 3.24 -10.80
C ALA A 67 3.66 2.41 -11.58
N GLU A 68 4.54 1.70 -10.87
CA GLU A 68 5.51 0.78 -11.49
C GLU A 68 4.82 -0.40 -12.18
N LEU A 69 3.80 -1.00 -11.56
CA LEU A 69 3.04 -2.10 -12.14
C LEU A 69 2.25 -1.66 -13.38
N VAL A 70 1.59 -0.50 -13.33
CA VAL A 70 0.86 0.07 -14.47
C VAL A 70 1.82 0.38 -15.63
N SER A 71 2.98 0.95 -15.32
CA SER A 71 4.00 1.28 -16.33
C SER A 71 4.56 0.03 -17.02
N ARG A 72 4.67 -1.10 -16.29
CA ARG A 72 5.07 -2.40 -16.86
C ARG A 72 4.00 -3.01 -17.77
N GLU A 73 2.73 -2.70 -17.55
CA GLU A 73 1.61 -3.19 -18.37
C GLU A 73 1.37 -2.32 -19.61
N THR A 74 1.76 -1.04 -19.57
CA THR A 74 1.52 -0.05 -20.64
C THR A 74 2.73 0.23 -21.53
N GLY A 75 3.88 -0.42 -21.31
CA GLY A 75 5.05 -0.30 -22.18
C GLY A 75 4.79 -0.82 -23.61
N PRO A 76 5.52 -0.31 -24.64
CA PRO A 76 5.34 -0.69 -26.04
C PRO A 76 5.87 -2.12 -26.28
N GLY A 77 5.08 -3.11 -25.87
CA GLY A 77 5.44 -4.52 -25.92
C GLY A 77 4.33 -5.46 -25.45
N GLY A 78 3.08 -4.98 -25.37
CA GLY A 78 1.90 -5.74 -24.96
C GLY A 78 1.42 -6.76 -26.01
N HIS A 79 2.29 -7.68 -26.41
CA HIS A 79 1.90 -8.94 -27.05
C HIS A 79 2.52 -10.09 -26.25
N ARG A 80 1.70 -10.70 -25.39
CA ARG A 80 1.79 -12.12 -24.99
C ARG A 80 0.66 -12.44 -24.00
N HIS A 81 -0.46 -12.94 -24.52
CA HIS A 81 -0.87 -14.31 -24.23
C HIS A 81 -1.77 -14.81 -25.37
N ALA A 82 -1.28 -15.85 -26.02
CA ALA A 82 -2.00 -16.65 -27.00
C ALA A 82 -3.01 -17.54 -26.27
N ILE A 83 -4.18 -17.73 -26.90
CA ILE A 83 -4.95 -18.96 -26.85
C ILE A 83 -5.47 -19.22 -28.26
#